data_AF-A0A523VIM9-F1
#
_entry.id   AF-A0A523VIM9-F1
#
_cell.length_a   1.000
_cell.length_b   1.000
_cell.length_c   1.000
_cell.angle_alpha   90.00
_cell.angle_beta   90.00
_cell.angle_gamma   90.00
#
_symmetry.space_group_name_H-M   'P 1'
#
loop_
_entity.id
_entity.type
_entity.pdbx_description
1 polymer ?
#
loop_
_entity_poly.entity_id
_entity_poly.type
_entity_poly.pdbx_seq_one_letter_code
_entity_poly.pdbx_strand_id
1 'polypeptide(L)' 'MVFLAFFWSAFMLLFIFIPLVLFWIFALADMFRRTDLTVVGRVVWLIVIIMLPILGPIIYLLVRPPVEMVKYRE' A
#
# COMPACT_ATOMS: atom_id res chain seq x y z
N MET A 1 23.46 -15.03 -9.48
CA MET A 1 22.53 -14.50 -8.46
C MET A 1 21.69 -13.32 -8.97
N VAL A 2 22.19 -12.44 -9.85
CA VAL A 2 21.46 -11.27 -10.40
C VAL A 2 20.16 -11.62 -11.15
N PHE A 3 20.16 -12.67 -11.98
CA PHE A 3 18.97 -13.10 -12.72
C PHE A 3 17.77 -13.45 -11.82
N LEU A 4 18.01 -14.19 -10.74
CA LEU A 4 16.96 -14.58 -9.79
C LEU A 4 16.35 -13.35 -9.10
N ALA A 5 17.18 -12.37 -8.74
CA ALA A 5 16.72 -11.11 -8.16
C ALA A 5 15.86 -10.29 -9.15
N PHE A 6 16.27 -10.24 -10.42
CA PHE A 6 15.49 -9.58 -11.47
C PHE A 6 14.14 -10.27 -11.69
N PHE A 7 14.15 -11.60 -11.82
CA PHE A 7 12.92 -12.38 -11.96
C PHE A 7 11.95 -12.12 -10.82
N TRP A 8 12.45 -12.15 -9.58
CA TRP A 8 11.60 -11.98 -8.40
C TRP A 8 11.05 -10.56 -8.26
N SER A 9 11.85 -9.56 -8.63
CA SER A 9 11.39 -8.17 -8.70
C SER A 9 10.30 -7.98 -9.74
N ALA A 10 10.48 -8.53 -10.95
CA ALA A 10 9.49 -8.46 -12.02
C ALA A 10 8.20 -9.22 -11.65
N PHE A 11 8.33 -10.38 -11.01
CA PHE A 11 7.20 -11.16 -10.52
C PHE A 11 6.38 -10.38 -9.49
N MET A 12 7.02 -9.82 -8.46
CA MET A 12 6.30 -9.01 -7.47
C MET A 12 5.67 -7.75 -8.07
N LEU A 13 6.37 -7.09 -8.99
CA LEU A 13 5.84 -5.92 -9.68
C LEU A 13 4.57 -6.28 -10.48
N LEU A 14 4.62 -7.38 -11.23
CA LEU A 14 3.52 -7.80 -12.10
C LEU A 14 2.31 -8.35 -11.33
N PHE A 15 2.54 -9.19 -10.32
CA PHE A 15 1.47 -9.93 -9.65
C PHE A 15 0.99 -9.31 -8.33
N ILE A 16 1.76 -8.40 -7.75
CA ILE A 16 1.39 -7.73 -6.49
C ILE A 16 1.19 -6.24 -6.75
N PHE A 17 2.22 -5.55 -7.24
CA PHE A 17 2.19 -4.09 -7.33
C PHE A 17 1.19 -3.59 -8.36
N ILE A 18 1.20 -4.13 -9.59
CA ILE A 18 0.28 -3.72 -10.65
C ILE A 18 -1.19 -3.94 -10.25
N PRO A 19 -1.62 -5.13 -9.79
CA PRO A 19 -3.01 -5.34 -9.35
C PRO A 19 -3.41 -4.43 -8.19
N LEU A 20 -2.51 -4.17 -7.25
CA LEU A 20 -2.76 -3.26 -6.14
C LEU A 20 -2.97 -1.81 -6.61
N VAL A 21 -2.13 -1.32 -7.52
CA VAL A 21 -2.28 0.02 -8.10
C VAL A 21 -3.54 0.12 -8.94
N LEU A 22 -3.85 -0.90 -9.75
CA LEU A 22 -5.09 -0.95 -10.51
C LEU A 22 -6.30 -0.89 -9.57
N PHE A 23 -6.33 -1.72 -8.54
CA PHE A 23 -7.40 -1.70 -7.52
C PHE A 23 -7.55 -0.32 -6.87
N TRP A 24 -6.43 0.33 -6.55
CA TRP A 24 -6.42 1.68 -5.98
C TRP A 24 -7.00 2.72 -6.95
N ILE A 25 -6.59 2.70 -8.23
CA ILE A 25 -7.15 3.58 -9.27
C ILE A 25 -8.64 3.28 -9.49
N PHE A 26 -9.04 2.01 -9.53
CA PHE A 26 -10.45 1.62 -9.66
C PHE A 26 -11.30 2.15 -8.50
N ALA A 27 -10.82 2.05 -7.26
CA ALA A 27 -11.52 2.60 -6.10
C ALA A 27 -11.71 4.12 -6.19
N LEU A 28 -10.67 4.85 -6.64
CA LEU A 28 -10.77 6.28 -6.89
C LEU A 28 -11.78 6.60 -8.01
N ALA A 29 -11.67 5.90 -9.14
CA ALA A 29 -12.57 6.10 -10.27
C ALA A 29 -14.03 5.80 -9.90
N ASP A 30 -14.28 4.72 -9.15
CA ASP A 30 -15.59 4.37 -8.62
C ASP A 30 -16.16 5.48 -7.72
N MET A 31 -15.36 5.99 -6.78
CA MET A 31 -15.74 7.10 -5.90
C MET A 31 -16.13 8.37 -6.69
N PHE A 32 -15.41 8.70 -7.77
CA PHE A 32 -15.75 9.86 -8.61
C PHE A 32 -17.01 9.64 -9.46
N ARG A 33 -17.30 8.39 -9.86
CA ARG A 33 -18.51 8.04 -10.62
C ARG A 33 -19.77 8.01 -9.77
N ARG A 34 -19.63 7.84 -8.46
CA ARG A 34 -20.75 7.90 -7.50
C ARG A 34 -21.34 9.30 -7.42
N THR A 35 -22.62 9.40 -7.79
CA THR A 35 -23.42 10.64 -7.77
C THR A 35 -24.21 10.82 -6.48
N ASP A 36 -24.28 9.78 -5.64
CA ASP A 36 -24.99 9.75 -4.36
C ASP A 36 -24.19 10.36 -3.19
N LEU A 37 -22.91 10.65 -3.41
CA LEU A 37 -22.03 11.25 -2.40
C LEU A 37 -22.12 12.77 -2.39
N THR A 38 -22.31 13.35 -1.20
CA THR A 38 -22.12 14.78 -0.99
C THR A 38 -20.65 15.16 -1.19
N VAL A 39 -20.38 16.45 -1.47
CA VAL A 39 -19.00 16.95 -1.68
C VAL A 39 -18.10 16.60 -0.48
N VAL A 40 -18.61 16.76 0.75
CA VAL A 40 -17.89 16.41 1.98
C VAL A 40 -17.62 14.90 2.04
N GLY A 41 -18.61 14.07 1.73
CA GLY A 41 -18.43 12.61 1.68
C GLY A 41 -17.34 12.20 0.68
N ARG A 42 -17.30 12.84 -0.48
CA ARG A 42 -16.27 12.57 -1.51
C ARG A 42 -14.87 12.97 -1.03
N VAL A 43 -14.72 14.09 -0.31
CA VAL A 43 -13.44 14.51 0.27
C VAL A 43 -12.97 13.55 1.36
N VAL A 44 -13.87 13.12 2.25
CA VAL A 44 -13.54 12.14 3.31
C VAL A 44 -13.07 10.83 2.70
N TRP A 45 -13.81 10.29 1.73
CA TRP A 45 -13.43 9.05 1.06
C TRP A 45 -12.13 9.17 0.28
N LEU A 46 -11.90 10.31 -0.38
CA LEU A 46 -10.64 10.58 -1.07
C LEU A 46 -9.46 10.53 -0.10
N ILE A 47 -9.57 11.18 1.05
CA ILE A 47 -8.54 11.14 2.11
C ILE A 47 -8.31 9.71 2.58
N VAL A 48 -9.37 8.94 2.85
CA VAL A 48 -9.28 7.55 3.29
C VAL A 48 -8.57 6.67 2.25
N ILE A 49 -8.96 6.77 0.98
CA ILE A 49 -8.39 5.97 -0.12
C ILE A 49 -6.91 6.33 -0.36
N ILE A 50 -6.54 7.61 -0.25
CA ILE A 50 -5.13 8.05 -0.37
C ILE A 50 -4.32 7.67 0.85
N MET A 51 -4.91 7.71 2.05
CA MET A 51 -4.22 7.40 3.29
C MET A 51 -3.96 5.90 3.44
N LEU A 52 -4.88 5.00 3.07
CA LEU A 52 -4.69 3.55 3.20
C LEU A 52 -3.38 2.97 2.61
N PRO A 53 -2.91 3.35 1.41
CA PRO A 53 -1.61 2.89 0.89
C PRO A 53 -0.40 3.42 1.68
N ILE A 54 -0.55 4.52 2.42
CA ILE A 54 0.52 5.16 3.21
C ILE A 54 0.45 4.73 4.69
N LEU A 55 -0.75 4.65 5.25
CA LEU A 55 -1.02 4.27 6.63
C LEU A 55 -0.66 2.82 6.90
N GLY A 56 -0.89 1.90 5.96
CA GLY A 56 -0.50 0.49 6.13
C GLY A 56 0.98 0.34 6.50
N PRO A 57 1.91 0.89 5.70
CA PRO A 57 3.34 0.93 6.03
C PRO A 57 3.67 1.69 7.32
N ILE A 58 3.03 2.84 7.58
CA ILE A 58 3.29 3.63 8.81
C ILE A 58 2.87 2.84 10.05
N ILE A 59 1.66 2.29 10.07
CA ILE A 59 1.16 1.47 11.18
C ILE A 59 2.05 0.24 11.35
N TYR A 60 2.44 -0.43 10.25
CA TYR A 60 3.37 -1.54 10.31
C TYR A 60 4.70 -1.14 10.95
N LEU A 61 5.28 0.00 10.57
CA LEU A 61 6.54 0.49 11.14
C LEU A 61 6.43 0.93 12.60
N LEU A 62 5.27 1.45 13.02
CA LEU A 62 4.99 1.85 14.40
C LEU A 62 4.74 0.65 15.32
N VAL A 63 4.02 -0.36 14.81
CA VAL A 63 3.68 -1.58 15.57
C VAL A 63 4.82 -2.60 15.53
N ARG A 64 5.69 -2.53 14.51
CA ARG A 64 6.87 -3.38 14.37
C ARG A 64 7.74 -3.28 15.64
N PRO A 65 7.97 -4.40 16.34
CA PRO A 65 8.93 -4.45 17.42
C PRO A 65 10.33 -4.04 16.93
N PRO A 66 11.08 -3.25 17.70
CA PRO A 66 12.47 -2.95 17.36
C PRO A 66 13.24 -4.28 17.29
N VAL A 67 14.09 -4.40 16.26
CA VAL A 67 14.96 -5.56 16.09
C VAL A 67 15.83 -5.68 17.33
N GLU A 68 15.68 -6.76 18.10
CA GLU A 68 16.62 -7.11 19.15
C GLU A 68 18.00 -7.20 18.51
N MET A 69 18.89 -6.28 18.89
CA MET A 69 20.30 -6.37 18.56
C MET A 69 20.82 -7.61 19.29
N VAL A 70 20.86 -8.74 18.58
CA VAL A 70 21.42 -10.00 19.10
C VAL A 70 22.83 -9.69 19.59
N LYS A 71 22.97 -9.69 20.92
CA LYS A 71 24.21 -9.38 21.62
C LYS A 71 25.21 -10.50 21.31
N TYR A 72 26.09 -10.29 20.35
CA TYR A 72 27.24 -11.17 20.10
C TYR A 72 28.31 -10.95 21.17
N ARG A 73 28.07 -11.50 22.35
CA ARG A 73 29.01 -11.82 23.44
C ARG A 73 28.14 -12.56 24.46
N GLU A 74 28.47 -13.78 24.90
CA GLU A 74 29.69 -14.18 25.61
C GLU A 74 29.99 -15.68 25.41
#